data_AF-A0A2A6L9C2-F1
#
_entry.id   AF-A0A2A6L9C2-F1
#
_cell.length_a   1.000
_cell.length_b   1.000
_cell.length_c   1.000
_cell.angle_alpha   90.00
_cell.angle_beta   90.00
_cell.angle_gamma   90.00
#
_symmetry.space_group_name_H-M   'P 1'
#
loop_
_entity.id
_entity.type
_entity.pdbx_description
1 polymer ?
#
loop_
_entity_poly.entity_id
_entity_poly.type
_entity_poly.pdbx_seq_one_letter_code
_entity_poly.pdbx_strand_id
1 'polypeptide(L)' 'VLTAGTVISEDLGIKLESVTLDMLGRAKKVSVEKENTTIVDGSGAKSDIEGRIAQIKAQIEETTSDYDREKLQER' A
#
# COMPACT_ATOMS: atom_id res chain seq x y z
N VAL A 1 -1.12 2.82 -2.75
CA VAL A 1 -0.15 3.82 -3.28
C VAL A 1 0.83 3.23 -4.29
N LEU A 2 1.60 2.16 -3.96
CA LEU A 2 2.63 1.60 -4.85
C LEU A 2 2.13 1.25 -6.27
N THR A 3 0.93 0.69 -6.38
CA THR A 3 0.36 0.24 -7.65
C THR A 3 -0.67 1.20 -8.25
N ALA A 4 -0.87 2.38 -7.64
CA ALA A 4 -1.97 3.32 -7.94
C ALA A 4 -3.40 2.75 -7.78
N GLY A 5 -3.57 1.57 -7.18
CA GLY A 5 -4.90 1.01 -6.92
C GLY A 5 -5.60 1.65 -5.72
N THR A 6 -6.93 1.63 -5.78
CA THR A 6 -7.82 2.04 -4.69
C THR A 6 -8.18 0.83 -3.84
N VAL A 7 -8.08 0.96 -2.52
CA VAL A 7 -8.53 -0.09 -1.59
C VAL A 7 -10.07 -0.13 -1.61
N ILE A 8 -10.62 -1.28 -1.96
CA ILE A 8 -12.07 -1.52 -1.94
C ILE A 8 -12.45 -1.99 -0.54
N SER A 9 -13.30 -1.22 0.14
CA SER A 9 -13.74 -1.51 1.51
C SER A 9 -15.20 -1.10 1.67
N GLU A 10 -16.00 -1.98 2.26
CA GLU A 10 -17.41 -1.70 2.57
C GLU A 10 -17.55 -0.60 3.63
N ASP A 11 -16.57 -0.45 4.53
CA ASP A 11 -16.52 0.62 5.54
C ASP A 11 -16.38 2.01 4.89
N LEU A 12 -15.78 2.06 3.70
CA LEU A 12 -15.67 3.26 2.87
C LEU A 12 -16.88 3.43 1.92
N GLY A 13 -17.89 2.57 2.05
CA GLY A 13 -19.10 2.59 1.23
C GLY A 13 -18.90 2.06 -0.20
N ILE A 14 -17.74 1.46 -0.50
CA ILE A 14 -17.43 0.95 -1.85
C ILE A 14 -17.82 -0.52 -1.91
N LYS A 15 -18.81 -0.84 -2.75
CA LYS A 15 -19.21 -2.23 -3.01
C LYS A 15 -18.37 -2.82 -4.12
N LEU A 16 -17.98 -4.10 -3.97
CA LEU A 16 -17.22 -4.83 -4.98
C LEU A 16 -17.92 -4.82 -6.37
N GLU A 17 -19.25 -4.82 -6.36
CA GLU A 17 -20.11 -4.75 -7.55
C GLU A 17 -19.90 -3.48 -8.38
N SER A 18 -19.47 -2.38 -7.75
CA SER A 18 -19.31 -1.06 -8.36
C SER A 18 -17.87 -0.77 -8.83
N VAL A 19 -16.96 -1.74 -8.73
CA VAL A 19 -15.55 -1.56 -9.03
C VAL A 19 -15.32 -1.39 -10.53
N THR A 20 -14.54 -0.38 -10.89
CA THR A 20 -14.13 -0.08 -12.26
C THR A 20 -12.63 -0.34 -12.47
N LEU A 21 -12.19 -0.40 -13.73
CA LEU A 21 -10.79 -0.70 -14.07
C LEU A 21 -9.80 0.36 -13.59
N ASP A 22 -10.23 1.61 -13.47
CA ASP A 22 -9.43 2.73 -12.94
C ASP A 22 -9.16 2.60 -11.44
N MET A 23 -9.94 1.80 -10.72
CA MET A 23 -9.69 1.50 -9.30
C MET A 23 -8.64 0.41 -9.10
N LEU A 24 -8.33 -0.36 -10.14
CA LEU A 24 -7.38 -1.47 -10.07
C LEU A 24 -5.94 -0.96 -10.19
N GLY A 25 -5.07 -1.45 -9.31
CA GLY A 25 -3.64 -1.16 -9.39
C GLY A 25 -2.94 -1.91 -10.53
N ARG A 26 -1.80 -1.39 -10.96
CA ARG A 26 -0.94 -2.02 -11.97
C ARG A 26 0.50 -2.18 -11.47
N ALA A 27 1.15 -3.24 -11.95
CA ALA A 27 2.55 -3.52 -11.73
C ALA A 27 3.13 -4.27 -12.95
N LYS A 28 4.43 -4.15 -13.19
CA LYS A 28 5.10 -4.82 -14.31
C LYS A 28 5.20 -6.33 -14.12
N LYS A 29 5.46 -6.77 -12.90
CA LYS A 29 5.60 -8.19 -12.56
C LYS A 29 5.04 -8.46 -11.17
N VAL A 30 4.28 -9.54 -11.06
CA VAL A 30 3.82 -10.11 -9.79
C VAL A 30 4.29 -11.55 -9.72
N SER A 31 5.00 -11.92 -8.65
CA SER A 31 5.43 -13.29 -8.37
C SER A 31 4.70 -13.79 -7.14
N VAL A 32 4.05 -14.95 -7.23
CA VAL A 32 3.32 -15.56 -6.13
C VAL A 32 3.95 -16.92 -5.85
N GLU A 33 4.40 -17.09 -4.62
CA GLU A 33 5.01 -18.31 -4.09
C GLU A 33 4.16 -18.85 -2.92
N LYS A 34 4.52 -20.02 -2.40
CA LYS A 34 3.75 -20.68 -1.33
C LYS A 34 3.54 -19.79 -0.09
N GLU A 35 4.56 -19.03 0.28
CA GLU A 35 4.56 -18.21 1.51
C GLU A 35 4.70 -16.71 1.22
N ASN A 36 5.04 -16.30 -0.01
CA ASN A 36 5.42 -14.93 -0.32
C ASN A 36 4.72 -14.41 -1.59
N THR A 37 4.47 -13.11 -1.63
CA THR A 37 4.03 -12.39 -2.84
C THR A 37 4.92 -11.18 -3.05
N THR A 38 5.48 -11.06 -4.25
CA THR A 38 6.35 -9.94 -4.62
C THR A 38 5.74 -9.15 -5.77
N ILE A 39 5.64 -7.83 -5.61
CA ILE A 39 5.12 -6.90 -6.62
C ILE A 39 6.27 -5.97 -7.03
N VAL A 40 6.61 -5.96 -8.32
CA VAL A 40 7.75 -5.22 -8.87
C VAL A 40 7.28 -4.18 -9.88
N ASP A 41 7.87 -2.97 -9.80
CA ASP A 41 7.57 -1.81 -10.63
C ASP A 41 6.05 -1.49 -10.66
N GLY A 42 5.51 -1.12 -9.50
CA GLY A 42 4.14 -0.63 -9.39
C GLY A 42 3.94 0.72 -10.09
N SER A 43 2.76 0.95 -10.68
CA SER A 43 2.46 2.16 -11.46
C SER A 43 2.01 3.37 -10.62
N GLY A 44 2.33 3.40 -9.33
CA GLY A 44 2.07 4.52 -8.42
C GLY A 44 2.85 5.78 -8.80
N ALA A 45 2.25 6.96 -8.58
CA ALA A 45 2.96 8.22 -8.74
C ALA A 45 4.07 8.35 -7.68
N LYS A 46 5.25 8.83 -8.10
CA LYS A 46 6.41 8.98 -7.21
C LYS A 46 6.09 9.86 -5.99
N SER A 47 5.33 10.94 -6.21
CA SER A 47 4.87 11.86 -5.16
C SER A 47 4.04 11.16 -4.09
N ASP A 48 3.15 10.25 -4.49
CA ASP A 48 2.25 9.55 -3.56
C ASP A 48 3.01 8.52 -2.73
N ILE A 49 4.01 7.88 -3.35
CA ILE A 49 4.90 6.95 -2.68
C ILE A 49 5.78 7.69 -1.68
N GLU A 50 6.40 8.82 -2.08
CA GLU A 50 7.20 9.65 -1.19
C GLU A 50 6.36 10.23 -0.03
N GLY A 51 5.14 10.68 -0.32
CA GLY A 51 4.19 11.11 0.71
C GLY A 51 3.84 9.99 1.69
N ARG A 52 3.66 8.76 1.21
CA ARG A 52 3.41 7.61 2.09
C ARG A 52 4.61 7.27 2.96
N ILE A 53 5.81 7.31 2.41
CA ILE A 53 7.05 7.10 3.16
C ILE A 53 7.19 8.15 4.27
N ALA A 54 6.92 9.43 3.95
CA ALA A 54 6.97 10.51 4.93
C ALA A 54 5.94 10.31 6.07
N GLN A 55 4.71 9.90 5.75
CA GLN A 55 3.70 9.58 6.76
C GLN A 55 4.15 8.47 7.72
N ILE A 56 4.73 7.38 7.18
CA ILE A 56 5.20 6.26 8.01
C ILE A 56 6.37 6.69 8.89
N LYS A 57 7.30 7.51 8.37
CA LYS A 57 8.41 8.07 9.16
C LYS A 57 7.92 8.93 10.32
N ALA A 58 6.93 9.78 10.10
CA ALA A 58 6.32 10.57 11.18
C ALA A 58 5.70 9.66 12.26
N GLN A 59 4.96 8.61 11.85
CA GLN A 59 4.39 7.63 12.79
C GLN A 59 5.45 6.89 13.61
N ILE A 60 6.61 6.61 13.02
CA ILE A 60 7.77 6.02 13.71
C ILE A 60 8.34 6.96 14.78
N GLU A 61 8.36 8.26 14.52
CA GLU A 61 8.85 9.26 15.48
C GLU A 61 7.88 9.45 16.64
N GLU A 62 6.57 9.38 16.37
CA GLU A 62 5.52 9.58 17.37
C GLU A 62 5.27 8.36 18.27
N THR A 63 5.56 7.14 17.81
CA THR A 63 5.31 5.94 18.61
C THR A 63 6.35 5.73 19.72
N THR A 64 5.87 5.38 20.91
CA THR A 64 6.70 5.01 22.06
C THR A 64 6.86 3.49 22.22
N SER A 65 6.22 2.71 21.35
CA SER A 65 6.27 1.24 21.36
C SER A 65 7.36 0.77 20.39
N ASP A 66 8.37 0.07 20.91
CA ASP A 66 9.43 -0.51 20.07
C ASP A 66 8.87 -1.54 19.08
N TYR A 67 7.82 -2.27 19.47
CA TYR A 67 7.10 -3.20 18.60
C TYR A 67 6.45 -2.47 17.42
N ASP A 68 5.74 -1.36 17.68
CA ASP A 68 5.09 -0.59 16.61
C ASP A 68 6.12 0.07 15.71
N ARG A 69 7.23 0.55 16.29
CA ARG A 69 8.37 1.10 15.55
C ARG A 69 8.94 0.08 14.56
N GLU A 70 9.20 -1.14 15.01
CA GLU A 70 9.68 -2.23 14.15
C GLU A 70 8.67 -2.54 13.03
N LYS A 71 7.38 -2.66 13.38
CA LYS A 71 6.33 -2.94 12.39
C LYS A 71 6.09 -1.81 11.39
N LEU A 72 6.33 -0.57 11.76
CA LEU A 72 6.27 0.55 10.82
C LEU A 72 7.50 0.59 9.89
N GLN A 73 8.67 0.15 10.35
CA GLN A 73 9.87 0.06 9.51
C GLN A 73 9.78 -1.03 8.45
N GLU A 74 8.99 -2.08 8.68
CA GLU A 74 8.71 -3.14 7.69
C GLU A 74 7.80 -2.67 6.52
N ARG A 75 7.19 -1.49 6.62
CA ARG A 75 6.16 -0.97 5.67
C ARG A 75 6.68 0.07 4.71
#